data_AF-A0A8J7U0W3-F1
#
_entry.id   AF-A0A8J7U0W3-F1
#
_cell.length_a   1.000
_cell.length_b   1.000
_cell.length_c   1.000
_cell.angle_alpha   90.00
_cell.angle_beta   90.00
_cell.angle_gamma   90.00
#
_symmetry.space_group_name_H-M   'P 1'
#
loop_
_entity.id
_entity.type
_entity.pdbx_description
1 polymer ?
#
loop_
_entity_poly.entity_id
_entity_poly.type
_entity_poly.pdbx_seq_one_letter_code
_entity_poly.pdbx_strand_id
1 'polypeptide(L)'
;MNTTSTPTAGADLGHSGNFAPVHDELDVFNLPVTGEIPAQLSGRYLRNGPNPRRPDDHWFTGDGMVHGVRVTDGRARWYRNRYVRTDSFDDPFPLYNADGSRNLHASVANTHVVRHAGKLLALVESSLPYEITGELETVGCFDFAGRLRDSMTAHPKICPVTGELHFFGYGNLHEPYVTYHRANVDGELIVEQPVDVPGLTMMHDFCLTQDYVIFLDLPVVFRMDLALGGASLPYRWSDEYGARLGVMRRADPAAAIRWFEITPCYVFHI
;
A
#
# COMPACT_ATOMS: atom_id res chain seq x y z
N MET A 1 30.51 -28.60 23.25
CA MET A 1 29.94 -27.27 23.59
C MET A 1 30.27 -26.35 22.43
N ASN A 2 29.36 -26.26 21.45
CA ASN A 2 29.49 -25.28 20.37
C ASN A 2 28.74 -24.03 20.82
N THR A 3 29.51 -22.98 21.12
CA THR A 3 29.00 -21.64 21.35
C THR A 3 28.47 -21.10 20.03
N THR A 4 27.16 -21.10 19.87
CA THR A 4 26.47 -20.29 18.86
C THR A 4 26.65 -18.83 19.26
N SER A 5 27.54 -18.13 18.56
CA SER A 5 27.68 -16.69 18.69
C SER A 5 26.39 -16.02 18.23
N THR A 6 25.71 -15.33 19.14
CA THR A 6 24.66 -14.36 18.82
C THR A 6 25.22 -13.35 17.81
N PRO A 7 24.54 -13.07 16.68
CA PRO A 7 24.99 -12.01 15.79
C PRO A 7 24.98 -10.69 16.57
N THR A 8 26.11 -10.00 16.53
CA THR A 8 26.27 -8.62 17.02
C THR A 8 25.22 -7.71 16.39
N ALA A 9 24.58 -6.87 17.22
CA ALA A 9 23.79 -5.74 16.78
C ALA A 9 24.64 -4.87 15.83
N GLY A 10 24.11 -4.57 14.63
CA GLY A 10 24.77 -3.69 13.65
C GLY A 10 24.99 -4.26 12.24
N ALA A 11 24.38 -5.40 11.86
CA ALA A 11 24.29 -5.76 10.45
C ALA A 11 23.18 -4.93 9.80
N ASP A 12 23.51 -4.16 8.76
CA ASP A 12 22.58 -3.50 7.86
C ASP A 12 21.77 -4.57 7.09
N LEU A 13 20.74 -5.09 7.73
CA LEU A 13 19.95 -6.24 7.28
C LEU A 13 18.96 -5.89 6.15
N GLY A 14 18.92 -4.63 5.71
CA GLY A 14 17.89 -4.16 4.77
C GLY A 14 18.39 -3.25 3.64
N HIS A 15 19.58 -2.64 3.73
CA HIS A 15 19.97 -1.56 2.81
C HIS A 15 21.34 -1.75 2.15
N SER A 16 21.69 -3.01 1.86
CA SER A 16 22.92 -3.36 1.13
C SER A 16 22.62 -4.02 -0.23
N GLY A 17 23.60 -3.98 -1.13
CA GLY A 17 23.48 -4.55 -2.47
C GLY A 17 22.32 -3.94 -3.24
N ASN A 18 21.44 -4.78 -3.79
CA ASN A 18 20.29 -4.33 -4.58
C ASN A 18 19.14 -3.74 -3.74
N PHE A 19 19.25 -3.76 -2.40
CA PHE A 19 18.31 -3.11 -1.48
C PHE A 19 18.83 -1.76 -0.96
N ALA A 20 20.06 -1.37 -1.35
CA ALA A 20 20.59 -0.06 -1.04
C ALA A 20 19.75 1.04 -1.72
N PRO A 21 19.55 2.19 -1.05
CA PRO A 21 18.78 3.29 -1.63
C PRO A 21 19.46 3.86 -2.88
N VAL A 22 18.63 4.29 -3.82
CA VAL A 22 19.03 5.10 -4.97
C VAL A 22 18.71 6.55 -4.65
N HIS A 23 19.73 7.41 -4.60
CA HIS A 23 19.55 8.81 -4.21
C HIS A 23 19.25 9.74 -5.40
N ASP A 24 19.75 9.40 -6.59
CA ASP A 24 19.61 10.23 -7.78
C ASP A 24 18.24 10.07 -8.42
N GLU A 25 17.54 11.18 -8.70
CA GLU A 25 16.36 11.22 -9.57
C GLU A 25 16.81 11.47 -11.02
N LEU A 26 16.49 10.55 -11.93
CA LEU A 26 17.04 10.55 -13.29
C LEU A 26 15.98 10.79 -14.36
N ASP A 27 16.43 11.40 -15.46
CA ASP A 27 15.75 11.46 -16.76
C ASP A 27 16.65 10.85 -17.82
N VAL A 28 16.35 9.61 -18.21
CA VAL A 28 17.16 8.88 -19.20
C VAL A 28 16.35 8.66 -20.45
N PHE A 29 16.84 9.16 -21.59
CA PHE A 29 16.25 8.97 -22.91
C PHE A 29 17.12 8.05 -23.76
N ASN A 30 16.58 7.55 -24.88
CA ASN A 30 17.31 6.70 -25.82
C ASN A 30 17.93 5.45 -25.16
N LEU A 31 17.13 4.74 -24.37
CA LEU A 31 17.56 3.54 -23.67
C LEU A 31 18.07 2.49 -24.68
N PRO A 32 19.24 1.88 -24.45
CA PRO A 32 19.75 0.81 -25.32
C PRO A 32 18.81 -0.40 -25.24
N VAL A 33 18.53 -0.99 -26.41
CA VAL A 33 17.64 -2.17 -26.54
C VAL A 33 18.40 -3.28 -27.24
N THR A 34 18.40 -4.47 -26.64
CA THR A 34 18.84 -5.71 -27.28
C THR A 34 17.61 -6.50 -27.71
N GLY A 35 17.53 -6.87 -28.99
CA GLY A 35 16.33 -7.47 -29.58
C GLY A 35 15.36 -6.42 -30.14
N GLU A 36 14.07 -6.73 -30.15
CA GLU A 36 13.02 -5.85 -30.70
C GLU A 36 11.88 -5.69 -29.69
N ILE A 37 11.47 -4.43 -29.46
CA ILE A 37 10.28 -4.12 -28.67
C ILE A 37 9.07 -4.17 -29.62
N PRO A 38 8.03 -4.98 -29.34
CA PRO A 38 6.84 -5.03 -30.18
C PRO A 38 6.19 -3.65 -30.35
N ALA A 39 5.98 -3.22 -31.59
CA ALA A 39 5.46 -1.90 -31.90
C ALA A 39 4.05 -1.63 -31.33
N GLN A 40 3.30 -2.69 -31.04
CA GLN A 40 1.95 -2.63 -30.49
C GLN A 40 1.94 -2.30 -28.99
N LEU A 41 3.07 -2.46 -28.28
CA LEU A 41 3.17 -2.06 -26.87
C LEU A 41 3.29 -0.53 -26.78
N SER A 42 2.27 0.10 -26.22
CA SER A 42 2.27 1.52 -25.91
C SER A 42 1.76 1.76 -24.50
N GLY A 43 2.61 2.26 -23.62
CA GLY A 43 2.27 2.41 -22.21
C GLY A 43 3.46 2.74 -21.34
N ARG A 44 3.23 2.71 -20.03
CA ARG A 44 4.26 2.85 -19.00
C ARG A 44 4.23 1.61 -18.13
N TYR A 45 5.39 1.05 -17.87
CA TYR A 45 5.58 0.16 -16.74
C TYR A 45 6.06 1.00 -15.57
N LEU A 46 5.31 0.97 -14.46
CA LEU A 46 5.62 1.69 -13.23
C LEU A 46 5.84 0.68 -12.11
N ARG A 47 6.85 0.92 -11.28
CA ARG A 47 7.11 0.15 -10.07
C ARG A 47 7.42 1.11 -8.93
N ASN A 48 6.72 0.93 -7.82
CA ASN A 48 7.00 1.65 -6.58
C ASN A 48 7.91 0.81 -5.68
N GLY A 49 8.50 1.44 -4.68
CA GLY A 49 9.22 0.75 -3.63
C GLY A 49 9.73 1.69 -2.55
N PRO A 50 10.04 1.12 -1.37
CA PRO A 50 10.74 1.84 -0.31
C PRO A 50 12.17 2.16 -0.74
N ASN A 51 12.56 3.42 -0.59
CA ASN A 51 13.87 3.95 -0.91
C ASN A 51 14.26 5.00 0.15
N PRO A 52 14.82 4.58 1.29
CA PRO A 52 15.04 5.48 2.41
C PRO A 52 16.07 6.57 2.08
N ARG A 53 15.71 7.84 2.35
CA ARG A 53 16.67 8.98 2.26
C ARG A 53 17.54 9.15 3.50
N ARG A 54 17.16 8.53 4.60
CA ARG A 54 17.85 8.55 5.91
C ARG A 54 17.97 7.11 6.40
N PRO A 55 18.93 6.78 7.27
CA PRO A 55 18.99 5.45 7.89
C PRO A 55 17.65 5.08 8.51
N ASP A 56 17.22 3.86 8.27
CA ASP A 56 15.93 3.34 8.70
C ASP A 56 16.09 1.90 9.22
N ASP A 57 15.16 1.48 10.07
CA ASP A 57 15.24 0.22 10.81
C ASP A 57 14.54 -0.93 10.08
N HIS A 58 13.75 -0.64 9.04
CA HIS A 58 13.02 -1.66 8.29
C HIS A 58 12.93 -1.34 6.79
N TRP A 59 13.12 -2.35 5.95
CA TRP A 59 12.95 -2.29 4.50
C TRP A 59 11.56 -1.88 3.98
N PHE A 60 10.55 -1.68 4.84
CA PHE A 60 9.20 -1.24 4.45
C PHE A 60 8.92 0.24 4.76
N THR A 61 9.77 0.90 5.53
CA THR A 61 9.47 2.23 6.11
C THR A 61 10.12 3.38 5.35
N GLY A 62 10.99 3.10 4.38
CA GLY A 62 11.62 4.11 3.53
C GLY A 62 10.64 4.87 2.64
N ASP A 63 10.99 6.10 2.26
CA ASP A 63 10.20 6.95 1.35
C ASP A 63 9.91 6.24 0.02
N GLY A 64 8.76 6.50 -0.59
CA GLY A 64 8.37 5.93 -1.87
C GLY A 64 9.17 6.52 -3.02
N MET A 65 9.79 5.66 -3.82
CA MET A 65 10.38 6.03 -5.11
C MET A 65 9.73 5.22 -6.24
N VAL A 66 9.11 5.94 -7.17
CA VAL A 66 8.50 5.34 -8.35
C VAL A 66 9.51 5.35 -9.48
N HIS A 67 9.74 4.16 -10.05
CA HIS A 67 10.49 3.97 -11.28
C HIS A 67 9.52 3.74 -12.45
N GLY A 68 9.79 4.35 -13.59
CA GLY A 68 8.96 4.23 -14.79
C GLY A 68 9.76 4.01 -16.06
N VAL A 69 9.26 3.16 -16.94
CA VAL A 69 9.74 3.01 -18.33
C VAL A 69 8.58 3.25 -19.28
N ARG A 70 8.72 4.23 -20.18
CA ARG A 70 7.74 4.51 -21.24
C ARG A 70 8.13 3.76 -22.51
N VAL A 71 7.19 2.98 -23.04
CA VAL A 71 7.34 2.28 -24.31
C VAL A 71 6.26 2.78 -25.28
N THR A 72 6.63 3.04 -26.53
CA THR A 72 5.69 3.26 -27.64
C THR A 72 6.41 3.17 -28.99
N ASP A 73 5.73 2.64 -30.00
CA ASP A 73 6.22 2.49 -31.38
C ASP A 73 7.55 1.73 -31.47
N GLY A 74 7.66 0.64 -30.69
CA GLY A 74 8.83 -0.23 -30.67
C GLY A 74 10.07 0.41 -30.03
N ARG A 75 9.90 1.45 -29.22
CA ARG A 75 11.00 2.16 -28.55
C ARG A 75 10.75 2.34 -27.06
N ALA A 76 11.79 2.12 -26.26
CA ALA A 76 11.86 2.57 -24.88
C ALA A 76 12.21 4.07 -24.86
N ARG A 77 11.19 4.92 -24.74
CA ARG A 77 11.29 6.37 -24.91
C ARG A 77 12.06 7.03 -23.77
N TRP A 78 11.76 6.63 -22.55
CA TRP A 78 12.44 7.13 -21.36
C TRP A 78 12.39 6.13 -20.21
N TYR A 79 13.39 6.25 -19.33
CA TYR A 79 13.38 5.77 -17.96
C TYR A 79 13.42 6.98 -17.03
N ARG A 80 12.64 6.92 -15.94
CA ARG A 80 12.66 7.91 -14.88
C ARG A 80 12.49 7.27 -13.53
N ASN A 81 13.02 7.94 -12.51
CA ASN A 81 12.66 7.69 -11.14
C ASN A 81 12.44 9.00 -10.39
N ARG A 82 11.42 9.02 -9.53
CA ARG A 82 11.07 10.15 -8.68
C ARG A 82 10.67 9.67 -7.30
N TYR A 83 11.07 10.42 -6.28
CA TYR A 83 10.44 10.31 -4.97
C TYR A 83 9.00 10.80 -5.05
N VAL A 84 8.10 10.12 -4.33
CA VAL A 84 6.77 10.66 -4.05
C VAL A 84 6.94 11.69 -2.95
N ARG A 85 6.82 12.96 -3.29
CA ARG A 85 6.99 14.09 -2.37
C ARG A 85 5.70 14.28 -1.57
N THR A 86 5.48 13.37 -0.62
CA THR A 86 4.33 13.42 0.29
C THR A 86 4.39 14.67 1.19
N ASP A 87 3.27 15.02 1.83
CA ASP A 87 3.24 16.16 2.76
C ASP A 87 4.21 15.96 3.94
N SER A 88 4.48 14.71 4.33
CA SER A 88 5.44 14.34 5.37
C SER A 88 6.86 14.08 4.85
N PHE A 89 7.16 14.40 3.59
CA PHE A 89 8.44 14.07 2.96
C PHE A 89 9.59 14.90 3.54
N ASP A 90 9.50 16.23 3.53
CA ASP A 90 10.59 17.08 4.05
C ASP A 90 10.54 17.16 5.59
N ASP A 91 9.33 17.29 6.13
CA ASP A 91 9.04 17.40 7.57
C ASP A 91 8.11 16.24 8.01
N PRO A 92 8.66 15.13 8.55
CA PRO A 92 7.86 13.96 8.92
C PRO A 92 6.86 14.24 10.05
N PHE A 93 5.65 13.66 9.92
CA PHE A 93 4.61 13.70 10.94
C PHE A 93 4.47 12.34 11.64
N PRO A 94 4.02 12.29 12.91
CA PRO A 94 3.66 11.02 13.53
C PRO A 94 2.42 10.43 12.85
N LEU A 95 2.35 9.09 12.75
CA LEU A 95 1.22 8.37 12.16
C LEU A 95 -0.10 8.59 12.93
N TYR A 96 0.01 8.81 14.24
CA TYR A 96 -1.13 9.14 15.10
C TYR A 96 -0.91 10.53 15.72
N ASN A 97 -1.97 11.32 15.73
CA ASN A 97 -2.03 12.60 16.42
C ASN A 97 -2.02 12.39 17.94
N ALA A 98 -1.79 13.47 18.70
CA ALA A 98 -1.76 13.41 20.17
C ALA A 98 -3.08 12.95 20.81
N ASP A 99 -4.20 13.10 20.09
CA ASP A 99 -5.53 12.62 20.51
C ASP A 99 -5.81 11.16 20.11
N GLY A 100 -4.84 10.46 19.51
CA GLY A 100 -4.95 9.08 19.03
C GLY A 100 -5.66 8.93 17.68
N SER A 101 -6.14 10.02 17.08
CA SER A 101 -6.65 9.99 15.71
C SER A 101 -5.52 9.75 14.72
N ARG A 102 -5.83 9.08 13.60
CA ARG A 102 -4.82 8.79 12.59
C ARG A 102 -4.53 10.02 11.73
N ASN A 103 -3.25 10.32 11.52
CA ASN A 103 -2.83 11.35 10.59
C ASN A 103 -2.68 10.74 9.19
N LEU A 104 -3.72 10.88 8.37
CA LEU A 104 -3.75 10.31 7.03
C LEU A 104 -2.79 10.96 6.02
N HIS A 105 -2.15 12.07 6.38
CA HIS A 105 -1.11 12.72 5.57
C HIS A 105 0.31 12.25 5.93
N ALA A 106 0.48 11.54 7.05
CA ALA A 106 1.74 10.90 7.43
C ALA A 106 1.98 9.68 6.53
N SER A 107 2.58 9.92 5.36
CA SER A 107 2.68 8.96 4.27
C SER A 107 4.09 8.84 3.72
N VAL A 108 4.50 7.61 3.46
CA VAL A 108 5.69 7.29 2.66
C VAL A 108 5.34 6.88 1.24
N ALA A 109 4.07 6.60 0.93
CA ALA A 109 3.55 6.26 -0.41
C ALA A 109 4.43 5.29 -1.23
N ASN A 110 4.90 4.20 -0.62
CA ASN A 110 6.02 3.39 -1.14
C ASN A 110 5.67 1.98 -1.63
N THR A 111 4.42 1.53 -1.48
CA THR A 111 4.08 0.11 -1.59
C THR A 111 3.65 -0.26 -3.01
N HIS A 112 2.76 0.54 -3.61
CA HIS A 112 2.19 0.24 -4.93
C HIS A 112 1.87 1.52 -5.71
N VAL A 113 1.64 1.40 -7.02
CA VAL A 113 1.09 2.45 -7.88
C VAL A 113 -0.05 1.86 -8.70
N VAL A 114 -1.21 2.49 -8.67
CA VAL A 114 -2.40 2.07 -9.44
C VAL A 114 -2.90 3.19 -10.36
N ARG A 115 -3.52 2.84 -11.48
CA ARG A 115 -4.23 3.80 -12.35
C ARG A 115 -5.73 3.64 -12.23
N HIS A 116 -6.44 4.69 -11.87
CA HIS A 116 -7.91 4.71 -11.81
C HIS A 116 -8.45 6.11 -12.14
N ALA A 117 -9.58 6.20 -12.85
CA ALA A 117 -10.22 7.48 -13.20
C ALA A 117 -9.28 8.53 -13.81
N GLY A 118 -8.33 8.09 -14.67
CA GLY A 118 -7.35 8.97 -15.29
C GLY A 118 -6.13 9.33 -14.43
N LYS A 119 -6.15 9.02 -13.12
CA LYS A 119 -5.10 9.34 -12.15
C LYS A 119 -4.14 8.18 -11.94
N LEU A 120 -2.89 8.48 -11.64
CA LEU A 120 -1.92 7.51 -11.10
C LEU A 120 -1.76 7.79 -9.61
N LEU A 121 -1.97 6.78 -8.78
CA LEU A 121 -1.97 6.90 -7.33
C LEU A 121 -0.86 6.04 -6.75
N ALA A 122 0.09 6.66 -6.04
CA ALA A 122 1.08 5.98 -5.21
C ALA A 122 0.48 5.70 -3.83
N LEU A 123 0.65 4.46 -3.35
CA LEU A 123 -0.10 3.92 -2.23
C LEU A 123 0.84 3.44 -1.11
N VAL A 124 0.40 3.63 0.13
CA VAL A 124 0.84 2.90 1.31
C VAL A 124 -0.38 2.70 2.19
N GLU A 125 -0.50 1.51 2.80
CA GLU A 125 -1.69 1.10 3.55
C GLU A 125 -2.01 1.99 4.78
N SER A 126 -1.07 2.83 5.19
CA SER A 126 -1.18 3.65 6.40
C SER A 126 -1.84 5.02 6.21
N SER A 127 -2.03 5.47 4.97
CA SER A 127 -2.37 6.86 4.67
C SER A 127 -3.36 6.99 3.51
N LEU A 128 -3.70 8.23 3.17
CA LEU A 128 -4.31 8.54 1.88
C LEU A 128 -3.33 8.25 0.72
N PRO A 129 -3.83 7.96 -0.49
CA PRO A 129 -3.01 7.84 -1.68
C PRO A 129 -2.48 9.20 -2.14
N TYR A 130 -1.36 9.22 -2.87
CA TYR A 130 -0.81 10.42 -3.50
C TYR A 130 -0.90 10.33 -5.01
N GLU A 131 -1.48 11.35 -5.65
CA GLU A 131 -1.53 11.45 -7.09
C GLU A 131 -0.15 11.84 -7.64
N ILE A 132 0.28 11.11 -8.68
CA ILE A 132 1.48 11.41 -9.46
C ILE A 132 1.10 11.62 -10.92
N THR A 133 1.87 12.45 -11.61
CA THR A 133 1.69 12.67 -13.04
C THR A 133 2.20 11.48 -13.85
N GLY A 134 1.89 11.48 -15.14
CA GLY A 134 2.44 10.52 -16.08
C GLY A 134 3.97 10.56 -16.24
N GLU A 135 4.58 11.63 -15.78
CA GLU A 135 6.01 11.92 -15.80
C GLU A 135 6.66 11.71 -14.42
N LEU A 136 5.89 11.18 -13.45
CA LEU A 136 6.24 10.81 -12.07
C LEU A 136 6.35 11.96 -11.06
N GLU A 137 6.07 13.19 -11.47
CA GLU A 137 5.99 14.32 -10.53
C GLU A 137 4.80 14.17 -9.57
N THR A 138 4.98 14.52 -8.30
CA THR A 138 3.90 14.45 -7.30
C THR A 138 2.94 15.62 -7.48
N VAL A 139 1.64 15.30 -7.56
CA VAL A 139 0.55 16.29 -7.63
C VAL A 139 0.08 16.66 -6.23
N GLY A 140 -0.08 15.65 -5.36
CA GLY A 140 -0.49 15.85 -3.96
C GLY A 140 -1.33 14.69 -3.44
N CYS A 141 -1.76 14.81 -2.19
CA CYS A 141 -2.66 13.85 -1.53
C CYS A 141 -4.01 13.79 -2.26
N PHE A 142 -4.58 12.59 -2.40
CA PHE A 142 -5.86 12.35 -3.07
C PHE A 142 -6.88 11.72 -2.13
N ASP A 143 -7.89 12.49 -1.72
CA ASP A 143 -8.90 12.14 -0.72
C ASP A 143 -10.30 11.87 -1.32
N PHE A 144 -10.36 11.64 -2.63
CA PHE A 144 -11.61 11.43 -3.36
C PHE A 144 -12.61 12.59 -3.17
N ALA A 145 -12.12 13.84 -3.28
CA ALA A 145 -12.88 15.07 -3.08
C ALA A 145 -13.44 15.20 -1.64
N GLY A 146 -12.58 14.89 -0.65
CA GLY A 146 -12.89 14.93 0.77
C GLY A 146 -13.82 13.82 1.27
N ARG A 147 -14.13 12.84 0.42
CA ARG A 147 -15.04 11.74 0.76
C ARG A 147 -14.32 10.59 1.48
N LEU A 148 -13.04 10.36 1.19
CA LEU A 148 -12.26 9.35 1.89
C LEU A 148 -11.70 9.95 3.19
N ARG A 149 -12.13 9.40 4.32
CA ARG A 149 -11.68 9.80 5.68
C ARG A 149 -10.98 8.67 6.43
N ASP A 150 -10.48 7.70 5.67
CA ASP A 150 -9.76 6.51 6.14
C ASP A 150 -8.47 6.35 5.30
N SER A 151 -7.59 5.44 5.69
CA SER A 151 -6.49 5.04 4.82
C SER A 151 -6.99 4.27 3.60
N MET A 152 -6.11 4.09 2.62
CA MET A 152 -6.38 3.25 1.46
C MET A 152 -5.35 2.13 1.43
N THR A 153 -5.80 0.87 1.37
CA THR A 153 -4.93 -0.28 1.13
C THR A 153 -4.05 -0.06 -0.10
N ALA A 154 -2.82 -0.54 -0.03
CA ALA A 154 -1.93 -0.55 -1.19
C ALA A 154 -2.34 -1.55 -2.28
N HIS A 155 -3.29 -2.45 -2.01
CA HIS A 155 -3.71 -3.51 -2.94
C HIS A 155 -5.15 -3.36 -3.43
N PRO A 156 -5.57 -2.20 -3.95
CA PRO A 156 -6.91 -2.05 -4.48
C PRO A 156 -7.10 -2.93 -5.72
N LYS A 157 -8.34 -3.36 -5.98
CA LYS A 157 -8.69 -4.19 -7.13
C LYS A 157 -9.64 -3.43 -8.05
N ILE A 158 -9.29 -3.33 -9.34
CA ILE A 158 -10.16 -2.72 -10.35
C ILE A 158 -10.98 -3.83 -11.00
N CYS A 159 -12.31 -3.68 -11.01
CA CYS A 159 -13.16 -4.62 -11.73
C CYS A 159 -12.96 -4.43 -13.25
N PRO A 160 -12.56 -5.46 -14.01
CA PRO A 160 -12.33 -5.33 -15.45
C PRO A 160 -13.61 -5.13 -16.27
N VAL A 161 -14.79 -5.39 -15.67
CA VAL A 161 -16.09 -5.24 -16.33
C VAL A 161 -16.69 -3.86 -16.09
N THR A 162 -16.67 -3.38 -14.83
CA THR A 162 -17.32 -2.12 -14.46
C THR A 162 -16.37 -0.93 -14.41
N GLY A 163 -15.05 -1.19 -14.32
CA GLY A 163 -14.04 -0.15 -14.10
C GLY A 163 -13.99 0.39 -12.67
N GLU A 164 -14.86 -0.09 -11.77
CA GLU A 164 -14.92 0.32 -10.37
C GLU A 164 -13.64 -0.10 -9.62
N LEU A 165 -13.17 0.79 -8.74
CA LEU A 165 -12.06 0.53 -7.84
C LEU A 165 -12.60 0.07 -6.48
N HIS A 166 -12.22 -1.13 -6.08
CA HIS A 166 -12.51 -1.70 -4.77
C HIS A 166 -11.28 -1.60 -3.88
N PHE A 167 -11.46 -1.16 -2.64
CA PHE A 167 -10.38 -1.03 -1.68
C PHE A 167 -10.94 -1.02 -0.25
N PHE A 168 -10.08 -0.94 0.75
CA PHE A 168 -10.47 -0.77 2.14
C PHE A 168 -9.45 0.12 2.86
N GLY A 169 -9.85 0.71 3.97
CA GLY A 169 -8.98 1.34 4.95
C GLY A 169 -8.89 0.47 6.21
N TYR A 170 -7.75 0.51 6.88
CA TYR A 170 -7.55 -0.15 8.16
C TYR A 170 -6.40 0.51 8.94
N GLY A 171 -6.42 0.46 10.26
CA GLY A 171 -5.39 1.11 11.10
C GLY A 171 -5.94 2.14 12.08
N ASN A 172 -7.26 2.23 12.23
CA ASN A 172 -7.87 3.02 13.29
C ASN A 172 -7.66 2.34 14.66
N LEU A 173 -7.35 3.10 15.71
CA LEU A 173 -7.18 2.55 17.06
C LEU A 173 -8.50 2.18 17.73
N HIS A 174 -9.61 2.61 17.15
CA HIS A 174 -10.98 2.36 17.60
C HIS A 174 -11.79 1.77 16.47
N GLU A 175 -12.94 1.16 16.79
CA GLU A 175 -13.87 0.69 15.77
C GLU A 175 -14.43 1.85 14.91
N PRO A 176 -14.69 1.62 13.61
CA PRO A 176 -14.38 0.40 12.87
C PRO A 176 -12.87 0.26 12.60
N TYR A 177 -12.34 -0.95 12.76
CA TYR A 177 -10.92 -1.26 12.51
C TYR A 177 -10.60 -1.42 11.02
N VAL A 178 -11.60 -1.85 10.23
CA VAL A 178 -11.52 -2.04 8.78
C VAL A 178 -12.79 -1.46 8.14
N THR A 179 -12.62 -0.68 7.07
CA THR A 179 -13.73 -0.09 6.31
C THR A 179 -13.58 -0.41 4.83
N TYR A 180 -14.57 -1.05 4.23
CA TYR A 180 -14.60 -1.29 2.78
C TYR A 180 -15.07 -0.05 2.02
N HIS A 181 -14.44 0.17 0.86
CA HIS A 181 -14.69 1.28 -0.02
C HIS A 181 -14.85 0.82 -1.47
N ARG A 182 -15.71 1.52 -2.22
CA ARG A 182 -15.82 1.38 -3.69
C ARG A 182 -15.90 2.75 -4.34
N ALA A 183 -15.03 3.01 -5.30
CA ALA A 183 -15.15 4.17 -6.19
C ALA A 183 -15.65 3.74 -7.58
N ASN A 184 -16.47 4.58 -8.20
CA ASN A 184 -16.92 4.37 -9.58
C ASN A 184 -15.80 4.67 -10.60
N VAL A 185 -16.04 4.37 -11.87
CA VAL A 185 -15.06 4.55 -12.96
C VAL A 185 -14.56 6.00 -13.13
N ASP A 186 -15.36 6.98 -12.69
CA ASP A 186 -15.06 8.40 -12.74
C ASP A 186 -14.26 8.89 -11.52
N GLY A 187 -14.00 8.02 -10.55
CA GLY A 187 -13.18 8.33 -9.37
C GLY A 187 -13.96 8.86 -8.18
N GLU A 188 -15.29 8.75 -8.19
CA GLU A 188 -16.12 9.14 -7.06
C GLU A 188 -16.27 7.98 -6.09
N LEU A 189 -15.99 8.21 -4.80
CA LEU A 189 -16.20 7.21 -3.76
C LEU A 189 -17.71 6.98 -3.54
N ILE A 190 -18.27 5.85 -3.93
CA ILE A 190 -19.72 5.59 -3.91
C ILE A 190 -20.18 4.64 -2.80
N VAL A 191 -19.27 3.90 -2.18
CA VAL A 191 -19.57 3.02 -1.03
C VAL A 191 -18.54 3.22 0.06
N GLU A 192 -19.01 3.25 1.30
CA GLU A 192 -18.26 3.12 2.54
C GLU A 192 -19.04 2.16 3.43
N GLN A 193 -18.40 1.10 3.89
CA GLN A 193 -19.06 0.04 4.67
C GLN A 193 -18.09 -0.54 5.70
N PRO A 194 -18.37 -0.39 7.02
CA PRO A 194 -17.59 -1.06 8.06
C PRO A 194 -17.56 -2.58 7.88
N VAL A 195 -16.39 -3.17 8.12
CA VAL A 195 -16.17 -4.63 8.16
C VAL A 195 -15.92 -5.02 9.62
N ASP A 196 -16.82 -5.84 10.16
CA ASP A 196 -16.79 -6.25 11.57
C ASP A 196 -15.65 -7.24 11.84
N VAL A 197 -14.54 -6.73 12.38
CA VAL A 197 -13.38 -7.51 12.85
C VAL A 197 -13.13 -7.26 14.34
N PRO A 198 -12.71 -8.28 15.11
CA PRO A 198 -12.62 -8.19 16.57
C PRO A 198 -11.43 -7.33 17.05
N GLY A 199 -10.52 -6.93 16.16
CA GLY A 199 -9.39 -6.10 16.51
C GLY A 199 -8.64 -5.54 15.32
N LEU A 200 -7.58 -4.80 15.65
CA LEU A 200 -6.72 -4.15 14.68
C LEU A 200 -5.73 -5.15 14.05
N THR A 201 -6.23 -6.00 13.16
CA THR A 201 -5.43 -6.92 12.35
C THR A 201 -4.69 -6.17 11.23
N MET A 202 -3.49 -6.64 10.89
CA MET A 202 -2.83 -6.30 9.63
C MET A 202 -3.60 -6.96 8.50
N MET A 203 -4.34 -6.15 7.73
CA MET A 203 -5.02 -6.60 6.52
C MET A 203 -4.29 -5.99 5.33
N HIS A 204 -3.34 -6.73 4.76
CA HIS A 204 -2.50 -6.21 3.67
C HIS A 204 -3.23 -6.25 2.31
N ASP A 205 -3.87 -7.36 2.00
CA ASP A 205 -4.56 -7.60 0.72
C ASP A 205 -5.94 -8.26 0.93
N PHE A 206 -6.73 -8.32 -0.14
CA PHE A 206 -8.09 -8.86 -0.15
C PHE A 206 -8.44 -9.39 -1.55
N CYS A 207 -9.48 -10.20 -1.68
CA CYS A 207 -9.90 -10.74 -2.98
C CYS A 207 -11.11 -10.00 -3.54
N LEU A 208 -11.13 -9.79 -4.85
CA LEU A 208 -12.31 -9.37 -5.61
C LEU A 208 -12.71 -10.46 -6.59
N THR A 209 -13.97 -10.87 -6.53
CA THR A 209 -14.60 -11.78 -7.51
C THR A 209 -15.72 -11.05 -8.25
N GLN A 210 -16.41 -11.74 -9.17
CA GLN A 210 -17.56 -11.16 -9.86
C GLN A 210 -18.67 -10.71 -8.88
N ASP A 211 -18.91 -11.45 -7.81
CA ASP A 211 -20.07 -11.23 -6.94
C ASP A 211 -19.71 -10.92 -5.48
N TYR A 212 -18.45 -11.16 -5.09
CA TYR A 212 -18.01 -11.07 -3.70
C TYR A 212 -16.68 -10.33 -3.53
N VAL A 213 -16.56 -9.70 -2.37
CA VAL A 213 -15.31 -9.20 -1.79
C VAL A 213 -14.94 -10.12 -0.63
N ILE A 214 -13.68 -10.55 -0.55
CA ILE A 214 -13.20 -11.49 0.47
C ILE A 214 -12.11 -10.84 1.30
N PHE A 215 -12.36 -10.70 2.61
CA PHE A 215 -11.43 -10.13 3.59
C PHE A 215 -10.66 -11.24 4.32
N LEU A 216 -9.38 -10.97 4.59
CA LEU A 216 -8.46 -11.87 5.28
C LEU A 216 -8.27 -11.37 6.72
N ASP A 217 -9.10 -11.85 7.66
CA ASP A 217 -8.98 -11.49 9.08
C ASP A 217 -8.07 -12.53 9.77
N LEU A 218 -6.78 -12.20 9.85
CA LEU A 218 -5.68 -13.13 10.14
C LEU A 218 -4.91 -12.72 11.42
N PRO A 219 -4.17 -13.62 12.09
CA PRO A 219 -3.68 -13.41 13.45
C PRO A 219 -2.43 -12.53 13.56
N VAL A 220 -2.16 -11.59 12.65
CA VAL A 220 -1.11 -10.59 12.83
C VAL A 220 -1.76 -9.30 13.27
N VAL A 221 -1.64 -8.97 14.56
CA VAL A 221 -2.40 -7.89 15.20
C VAL A 221 -1.50 -6.77 15.68
N PHE A 222 -2.03 -5.56 15.70
CA PHE A 222 -1.36 -4.39 16.23
C PHE A 222 -1.19 -4.50 17.75
N ARG A 223 -0.02 -4.07 18.23
CA ARG A 223 0.40 -4.14 19.63
C ARG A 223 0.78 -2.76 20.14
N MET A 224 -0.12 -2.18 20.93
CA MET A 224 0.06 -0.83 21.49
C MET A 224 1.33 -0.70 22.34
N ASP A 225 1.67 -1.74 23.11
CA ASP A 225 2.89 -1.80 23.90
C ASP A 225 4.17 -1.67 23.06
N LEU A 226 4.19 -2.29 21.87
CA LEU A 226 5.30 -2.17 20.93
C LEU A 226 5.34 -0.79 20.27
N ALA A 227 4.17 -0.26 19.91
CA ALA A 227 4.08 1.07 19.31
C ALA A 227 4.59 2.16 20.28
N LEU A 228 4.15 2.13 21.54
CA LEU A 228 4.64 3.03 22.59
C LEU A 228 6.13 2.80 22.93
N GLY A 229 6.63 1.59 22.71
CA GLY A 229 8.05 1.24 22.82
C GLY A 229 8.91 1.69 21.64
N GLY A 230 8.33 2.36 20.63
CA GLY A 230 9.06 2.89 19.47
C GLY A 230 9.32 1.88 18.35
N ALA A 231 8.63 0.73 18.33
CA ALA A 231 8.77 -0.23 17.23
C ALA A 231 8.25 0.37 15.91
N SER A 232 9.06 0.33 14.86
CA SER A 232 8.70 0.79 13.51
C SER A 232 7.52 0.00 12.90
N LEU A 233 7.45 -1.30 13.19
CA LEU A 233 6.31 -2.17 12.84
C LEU A 233 5.75 -2.87 14.08
N PRO A 234 4.76 -2.27 14.76
CA PRO A 234 4.18 -2.78 16.00
C PRO A 234 3.11 -3.84 15.75
N TYR A 235 3.38 -4.81 14.87
CA TYR A 235 2.48 -5.93 14.57
C TYR A 235 3.13 -7.25 14.97
N ARG A 236 2.36 -8.14 15.61
CA ARG A 236 2.83 -9.46 16.03
C ARG A 236 1.77 -10.52 15.79
N TRP A 237 2.23 -11.74 15.53
CA TRP A 237 1.39 -12.91 15.55
C TRP A 237 0.72 -13.09 16.93
N SER A 238 -0.56 -13.46 16.94
CA SER A 238 -1.35 -13.76 18.14
C SER A 238 -2.05 -15.12 17.98
N ASP A 239 -1.64 -16.10 18.79
CA ASP A 239 -2.27 -17.43 18.80
C ASP A 239 -3.73 -17.40 19.31
N GLU A 240 -4.15 -16.31 19.96
CA GLU A 240 -5.47 -16.16 20.57
C GLU A 240 -6.48 -15.45 19.67
N TYR A 241 -6.04 -14.77 18.60
CA TYR A 241 -6.93 -13.95 17.75
C TYR A 241 -7.80 -14.79 16.81
N GLY A 242 -7.34 -15.99 16.42
CA GLY A 242 -8.00 -16.82 15.42
C GLY A 242 -7.71 -16.38 13.98
N ALA A 243 -8.38 -17.03 13.02
CA ALA A 243 -8.26 -16.68 11.60
C ALA A 243 -9.55 -17.01 10.86
N ARG A 244 -10.06 -16.05 10.08
CA ARG A 244 -11.31 -16.22 9.34
C ARG A 244 -11.33 -15.46 8.03
N LEU A 245 -12.12 -15.96 7.09
CA LEU A 245 -12.37 -15.34 5.79
C LEU A 245 -13.75 -14.70 5.78
N GLY A 246 -13.82 -13.40 5.52
CA GLY A 246 -15.06 -12.64 5.46
C GLY A 246 -15.56 -12.49 4.03
N VAL A 247 -16.71 -13.08 3.69
CA VAL A 247 -17.29 -13.03 2.34
C VAL A 247 -18.45 -12.03 2.31
N MET A 248 -18.21 -10.89 1.69
CA MET A 248 -19.18 -9.79 1.51
C MET A 248 -19.76 -9.80 0.10
N ARG A 249 -21.08 -9.59 -0.05
CA ARG A 249 -21.73 -9.46 -1.35
C ARG A 249 -21.43 -8.09 -1.97
N ARG A 250 -20.95 -8.09 -3.21
CA ARG A 250 -20.57 -6.84 -3.92
C ARG A 250 -21.78 -6.01 -4.35
N ALA A 251 -22.88 -6.69 -4.68
CA ALA A 251 -24.14 -6.04 -5.10
C ALA A 251 -24.91 -5.43 -3.92
N ASP A 252 -24.67 -5.93 -2.70
CA ASP A 252 -25.31 -5.45 -1.48
C ASP A 252 -24.28 -5.41 -0.34
N PRO A 253 -23.38 -4.40 -0.33
CA PRO A 253 -22.33 -4.30 0.68
C PRO A 253 -22.86 -4.13 2.10
N ALA A 254 -24.08 -3.62 2.27
CA ALA A 254 -24.71 -3.43 3.58
C ALA A 254 -25.26 -4.74 4.18
N ALA A 255 -25.36 -5.81 3.37
CA ALA A 255 -25.73 -7.13 3.88
C ALA A 255 -24.67 -7.70 4.82
N ALA A 256 -25.10 -8.54 5.76
CA ALA A 256 -24.21 -9.19 6.71
C ALA A 256 -23.11 -10.00 5.98
N ILE A 257 -21.86 -9.77 6.41
CA ILE A 257 -20.71 -10.54 5.95
C ILE A 257 -20.81 -11.96 6.50
N ARG A 258 -20.55 -12.95 5.65
CA ARG A 258 -20.46 -14.35 6.10
C ARG A 258 -19.01 -14.68 6.42
N TRP A 259 -18.76 -15.01 7.68
CA TRP A 259 -17.44 -15.40 8.17
C TRP A 259 -17.25 -16.92 8.14
N PHE A 260 -16.04 -17.35 7.75
CA PHE A 260 -15.62 -18.75 7.73
C PHE A 260 -14.33 -18.89 8.50
N GLU A 261 -14.37 -19.64 9.61
CA GLU A 261 -13.17 -19.97 10.38
C GLU A 261 -12.23 -20.86 9.56
N ILE A 262 -10.93 -20.58 9.68
CA ILE A 262 -9.86 -21.36 9.04
C ILE A 262 -8.77 -21.68 10.06
N THR A 263 -7.91 -22.65 9.73
CA THR A 263 -6.69 -22.88 10.51
C THR A 263 -5.80 -21.63 10.45
N PRO A 264 -5.29 -21.11 11.58
CA PRO A 264 -4.43 -19.94 11.61
C PRO A 264 -3.27 -20.00 10.62
N CYS A 265 -3.18 -18.98 9.77
CA CYS A 265 -2.12 -18.76 8.80
C CYS A 265 -2.00 -17.27 8.51
N TYR A 266 -0.94 -16.87 7.80
CA TYR A 266 -0.83 -15.49 7.30
C TYR A 266 -0.59 -15.49 5.80
N VAL A 267 -1.33 -14.67 5.07
CA VAL A 267 -1.24 -14.49 3.63
C VAL A 267 -1.02 -13.00 3.37
N PHE A 268 0.10 -12.67 2.73
CA PHE A 268 0.37 -11.28 2.33
C PHE A 268 -0.42 -10.91 1.08
N HIS A 269 -0.25 -11.64 -0.02
CA HIS A 269 -0.75 -11.24 -1.35
C HIS A 269 -1.74 -12.24 -1.92
N ILE A 270 -2.70 -11.70 -2.69
CA ILE A 270 -3.63 -12.44 -3.56
C ILE A 270 -3.47 -12.00 -5.01
#